data_AF-A0A2S6X7X2-F1
#
_entry.id   AF-A0A2S6X7X2-F1
#
_cell.length_a   1.000
_cell.length_b   1.000
_cell.length_c   1.000
_cell.angle_alpha   90.00
_cell.angle_beta   90.00
_cell.angle_gamma   90.00
#
_symmetry.space_group_name_H-M   'P 1'
#
loop_
_entity.id
_entity.type
_entity.pdbx_description
1 polymer ?
#
loop_
_entity_poly.entity_id
_entity_poly.type
_entity_poly.pdbx_seq_one_letter_code
_entity_poly.pdbx_strand_id
1 'polypeptide(L)'
;MKYLDRDGDTWETLSDSPAWLLCTKSKVDGFAGQARPTEDAETEYGPLRPVSDDAPIEPLEAPSAALPSTTDVMERGDIFRAAHALVRDLEWDEREYPAVFDVLSVAKWLEGSE
;
A
#
# COMPACT_ATOMS: atom_id res chain seq x y z
N MET A 1 0.12 9.08 24.72
CA MET A 1 0.71 8.04 23.83
C MET A 1 1.34 8.75 22.64
N LYS A 2 2.43 8.24 22.07
CA LYS A 2 3.08 8.85 20.90
C LYS A 2 2.74 8.07 19.64
N TYR A 3 2.65 8.77 18.52
CA TYR A 3 2.35 8.19 17.22
C TYR A 3 3.24 8.79 16.13
N LEU A 4 3.39 8.05 15.04
CA LEU A 4 3.97 8.53 13.79
C LEU A 4 2.93 8.45 12.67
N ASP A 5 2.91 9.47 11.84
CA ASP A 5 2.17 9.45 10.59
C ASP A 5 3.01 8.90 9.42
N ARG A 6 2.41 8.90 8.22
CA ARG A 6 3.07 8.44 6.98
C ARG A 6 4.30 9.27 6.63
N ASP A 7 4.25 10.57 6.92
CA ASP A 7 5.27 11.52 6.49
C ASP A 7 6.45 11.54 7.51
N GLY A 8 6.27 10.86 8.65
CA GLY A 8 7.26 10.68 9.70
C GLY A 8 7.19 11.78 10.76
N ASP A 9 6.08 12.51 10.84
CA ASP A 9 5.83 13.50 11.88
C ASP A 9 5.32 12.79 13.14
N THR A 10 5.71 13.34 14.28
CA THR A 10 5.40 12.76 15.59
C THR A 10 4.19 13.46 16.19
N TRP A 11 3.23 12.67 16.63
CA TRP A 11 2.00 13.09 17.27
C TRP A 11 1.93 12.55 18.69
N GLU A 12 1.36 13.32 19.62
CA GLU A 12 1.15 12.89 21.00
C GLU A 12 -0.31 13.07 21.41
N THR A 13 -0.83 12.13 22.19
CA THR A 13 -2.17 12.23 22.77
C THR A 13 -2.28 13.49 23.63
N LEU A 14 -3.17 14.39 23.24
CA LEU A 14 -3.54 15.57 24.01
C LEU A 14 -4.74 15.28 24.92
N SER A 15 -5.71 14.52 24.42
CA SER A 15 -6.92 14.12 25.14
C SER A 15 -7.43 12.78 24.60
N ASP A 16 -7.92 11.91 25.47
CA ASP A 16 -8.54 10.63 25.09
C ASP A 16 -10.04 10.75 24.82
N SER A 17 -10.70 11.79 25.36
CA SER A 17 -12.13 12.05 25.14
C SER A 17 -12.46 13.54 25.19
N PRO A 18 -12.74 14.19 24.04
CA PRO A 18 -12.60 13.64 22.69
C PRO A 18 -11.14 13.29 22.36
N ALA A 19 -10.94 12.34 21.45
CA ALA A 19 -9.61 11.89 21.03
C ALA A 19 -8.92 12.98 20.19
N TRP A 20 -7.89 13.60 20.75
CA TRP A 20 -7.14 14.69 20.15
C TRP A 20 -5.64 14.42 20.25
N LEU A 21 -4.93 14.81 19.21
CA LEU A 21 -3.48 14.69 19.10
C LEU A 21 -2.84 16.05 18.88
N LEU A 22 -1.63 16.22 19.40
CA LEU A 22 -0.76 17.35 19.18
C LEU A 22 0.42 16.90 18.34
N CYS A 23 0.67 17.54 17.19
CA CYS A 23 1.90 17.31 16.44
C CYS A 23 3.07 17.93 17.22
N THR A 24 3.99 17.10 17.75
CA THR A 24 5.12 17.57 18.56
C THR A 24 6.39 17.75 17.73
N LYS A 25 6.49 17.07 16.59
CA LYS A 25 7.61 17.18 15.66
C LYS A 25 7.12 17.02 14.23
N SER A 26 7.46 17.96 13.36
CA SER A 26 7.14 17.87 11.94
C SER A 26 8.34 18.21 11.07
N LYS A 27 8.37 17.64 9.87
CA LYS A 27 9.29 18.04 8.80
C LYS A 27 8.86 19.34 8.11
N VAL A 28 7.61 19.76 8.28
CA VAL A 28 7.07 21.01 7.71
C VAL A 28 7.23 22.14 8.73
N ASP A 29 7.92 23.20 8.32
CA ASP A 29 8.11 24.39 9.16
C ASP A 29 6.76 25.00 9.56
N GLY A 30 6.54 25.19 10.86
CA GLY A 30 5.33 25.78 11.43
C GLY A 30 4.15 24.81 11.63
N PHE A 31 4.31 23.53 11.34
CA PHE A 31 3.28 22.52 11.61
C PHE A 31 3.36 21.94 13.04
N ALA A 32 4.55 21.87 13.61
CA ALA A 32 4.73 21.49 15.01
C ALA A 32 3.95 22.44 15.95
N GLY A 33 3.18 21.87 16.87
CA GLY A 33 2.29 22.58 17.79
C GLY A 33 0.82 22.61 17.36
N GLN A 34 0.46 22.08 16.19
CA GLN A 34 -0.94 21.96 15.79
C GLN A 34 -1.64 20.80 16.50
N ALA A 35 -2.83 21.08 17.05
CA ALA A 35 -3.71 20.09 17.65
C ALA A 35 -4.85 19.74 16.70
N ARG A 36 -5.15 18.45 16.54
CA ARG A 36 -6.21 17.96 15.67
C ARG A 36 -6.93 16.75 16.28
N PRO A 37 -8.20 16.52 15.92
CA PRO A 37 -8.87 15.25 16.17
C PRO A 37 -8.08 14.08 15.57
N THR A 38 -8.05 12.94 16.27
CA THR A 38 -7.34 11.75 15.77
C THR A 38 -7.80 11.32 14.38
N GLU A 39 -9.11 11.33 14.14
CA GLU A 39 -9.71 10.93 12.85
C GLU A 39 -9.27 11.84 11.69
N ASP A 40 -9.19 13.15 11.94
CA ASP A 40 -8.73 14.12 10.94
C ASP A 40 -7.25 13.92 10.62
N ALA A 41 -6.43 13.66 11.65
CA ALA A 41 -5.01 13.38 11.48
C ALA A 41 -4.78 12.08 10.68
N GLU A 42 -5.54 11.02 10.97
CA GLU A 42 -5.45 9.76 10.22
C GLU A 42 -5.92 9.88 8.77
N THR A 43 -6.93 10.72 8.53
CA THR A 43 -7.46 10.98 7.18
C THR A 43 -6.45 11.75 6.32
N GLU A 44 -5.82 12.78 6.88
CA GLU A 44 -4.94 13.69 6.14
C GLU A 44 -3.51 13.12 6.00
N TYR A 45 -2.97 12.52 7.06
CA TYR A 45 -1.57 12.09 7.16
C TYR A 45 -1.39 10.56 7.18
N GLY A 46 -2.49 9.82 7.03
CA GLY A 46 -2.50 8.36 7.01
C GLY A 46 -2.57 7.73 8.41
N PRO A 47 -2.73 6.39 8.48
CA PRO A 47 -2.97 5.69 9.74
C PRO A 47 -1.80 5.88 10.71
N LEU A 48 -2.12 6.31 11.93
CA LEU A 48 -1.14 6.67 12.94
C LEU A 48 -0.62 5.42 13.64
N ARG A 49 0.71 5.29 13.72
CA ARG A 49 1.35 4.13 14.35
C ARG A 49 1.83 4.47 15.75
N PRO A 50 1.42 3.74 16.79
CA PRO A 50 1.91 3.99 18.12
C PRO A 50 3.41 3.72 18.20
N VAL A 51 4.13 4.64 18.81
CA VAL A 51 5.57 4.51 19.08
C VAL A 51 5.73 4.26 20.57
N SER A 52 6.34 3.13 20.90
CA SER A 52 6.82 2.86 22.26
C SER A 52 8.10 3.65 22.50
N ASP A 53 8.28 4.24 23.69
CA ASP A 53 9.45 5.07 24.03
C ASP A 53 10.81 4.33 23.94
N ASP A 54 10.81 2.99 23.80
CA ASP A 54 12.00 2.13 23.66
C ASP A 54 12.34 1.71 22.21
N ALA A 55 11.52 2.08 21.21
CA ALA A 55 11.74 1.68 19.82
C ALA A 55 12.36 2.83 19.01
N PRO A 56 13.48 2.61 18.30
CA PRO A 56 13.98 3.58 17.33
C PRO A 56 12.87 3.93 16.33
N ILE A 57 12.64 5.24 16.16
CA ILE A 57 11.78 5.76 15.09
C ILE A 57 12.56 5.59 13.79
N GLU A 58 12.47 4.41 13.19
CA GLU A 58 12.93 4.21 11.83
C GLU A 58 11.87 4.79 10.90
N PRO A 59 12.27 5.65 9.94
CA PRO A 59 11.38 6.03 8.85
C PRO A 59 10.81 4.75 8.24
N LEU A 60 9.51 4.77 7.97
CA LEU A 60 8.94 3.75 7.11
C LEU A 60 9.61 3.86 5.75
N GLU A 61 10.62 3.03 5.53
CA GLU A 61 10.87 2.56 4.18
C GLU A 61 9.54 1.93 3.74
N ALA A 62 8.83 2.64 2.87
CA ALA A 62 7.86 1.97 2.01
C ALA A 62 8.57 0.71 1.48
N PRO A 63 7.88 -0.44 1.31
CA PRO A 63 8.46 -1.53 0.57
C PRO A 63 8.78 -1.01 -0.83
N SER A 64 9.99 -0.49 -1.00
CA SER A 64 10.53 0.03 -2.23
C SER A 64 11.01 -1.17 -3.01
N ALA A 65 10.09 -2.10 -3.29
CA ALA A 65 10.24 -2.94 -4.44
C ALA A 65 10.45 -1.97 -5.60
N ALA A 66 11.60 -2.10 -6.27
CA ALA A 66 11.90 -1.27 -7.42
C ALA A 66 10.69 -1.30 -8.35
N LEU A 67 10.20 -0.11 -8.74
CA LEU A 67 9.10 -0.06 -9.71
C LEU A 67 9.55 -0.86 -10.95
N PRO A 68 8.71 -1.76 -11.46
CA PRO A 68 9.06 -2.54 -12.63
C PRO A 68 9.41 -1.59 -13.78
N SER A 69 10.40 -1.97 -14.57
CA SER A 69 10.77 -1.19 -15.74
C SER A 69 9.61 -1.15 -16.75
N THR A 70 9.57 -0.15 -17.62
CA THR A 70 8.58 -0.11 -18.70
C THR A 70 8.63 -1.37 -19.57
N THR A 71 9.84 -1.90 -19.77
CA THR A 71 10.05 -3.16 -20.48
C THR A 71 9.38 -4.32 -19.74
N ASP A 72 9.57 -4.43 -18.43
CA ASP A 72 8.97 -5.48 -17.60
C ASP A 72 7.44 -5.42 -17.65
N VAL A 73 6.87 -4.20 -17.65
CA VAL A 73 5.42 -4.00 -17.77
C VAL A 73 4.90 -4.42 -19.14
N MET A 74 5.64 -4.10 -20.22
CA MET A 74 5.28 -4.50 -21.58
C MET A 74 5.36 -6.01 -21.77
N GLU A 75 6.43 -6.65 -21.30
CA GLU A 75 6.61 -8.10 -21.34
C GLU A 75 5.49 -8.83 -20.59
N ARG A 76 5.14 -8.37 -19.39
CA ARG A 76 4.00 -8.92 -18.63
C ARG A 76 2.66 -8.70 -19.35
N GLY A 77 2.50 -7.57 -20.03
CA GLY A 77 1.34 -7.29 -20.87
C GLY A 77 1.21 -8.27 -22.04
N ASP A 78 2.31 -8.61 -22.70
CA ASP A 78 2.33 -9.58 -23.79
C ASP A 78 2.06 -11.01 -23.28
N ILE A 79 2.60 -11.37 -22.11
CA ILE A 79 2.28 -12.65 -21.46
C ILE A 79 0.80 -12.75 -21.12
N PHE A 80 0.20 -11.68 -20.56
CA PHE A 80 -1.23 -11.67 -20.25
C PHE A 80 -2.09 -11.81 -21.52
N ARG A 81 -1.71 -11.15 -22.62
CA ARG A 81 -2.40 -11.29 -23.91
C ARG A 81 -2.30 -12.72 -24.45
N ALA A 82 -1.13 -13.33 -24.37
CA ALA A 82 -0.92 -14.72 -24.78
C ALA A 82 -1.76 -15.68 -23.92
N ALA A 83 -1.79 -15.49 -22.60
CA ALA A 83 -2.62 -16.28 -21.68
C ALA A 83 -4.11 -16.15 -21.99
N HIS A 84 -4.58 -14.93 -22.25
CA HIS A 84 -5.97 -14.69 -22.61
C HIS A 84 -6.34 -15.35 -23.94
N ALA A 85 -5.46 -15.30 -24.94
CA ALA A 85 -5.68 -15.98 -26.21
C ALA A 85 -5.77 -17.50 -26.01
N LEU A 86 -4.81 -18.09 -25.29
CA LEU A 86 -4.81 -19.53 -24.98
C LEU A 86 -6.07 -19.96 -24.25
N VAL A 87 -6.45 -19.25 -23.18
CA VAL A 87 -7.65 -19.56 -22.39
C VAL A 87 -8.91 -19.45 -23.25
N ARG A 88 -9.01 -18.43 -24.10
CA ARG A 88 -10.19 -18.24 -24.95
C ARG A 88 -10.31 -19.28 -26.06
N ASP A 89 -9.19 -19.75 -26.59
CA ASP A 89 -9.15 -20.70 -27.71
C ASP A 89 -9.36 -22.17 -27.26
N LEU A 90 -9.42 -22.44 -25.96
CA LEU A 90 -9.80 -23.75 -25.42
C LEU A 90 -11.30 -23.99 -25.58
N GLU A 91 -11.67 -25.26 -25.84
CA GLU A 91 -13.06 -25.70 -25.80
C GLU A 91 -13.50 -25.84 -24.34
N TRP A 92 -14.24 -24.86 -23.85
CA TRP A 92 -14.91 -24.92 -22.54
C TRP A 92 -16.26 -25.61 -22.69
N ASP A 93 -16.67 -26.37 -21.67
CA ASP A 93 -18.06 -26.83 -21.56
C ASP A 93 -19.00 -25.63 -21.59
N GLU A 94 -20.18 -25.75 -22.18
CA GLU A 94 -21.19 -24.67 -22.21
C GLU A 94 -21.60 -24.16 -20.81
N ARG A 95 -21.30 -24.92 -19.76
CA ARG A 95 -21.52 -24.56 -18.35
C ARG A 95 -20.33 -23.88 -17.68
N GLU A 96 -19.17 -23.88 -18.34
CA GLU A 96 -17.93 -23.32 -17.82
C GLU A 96 -17.51 -22.14 -18.68
N TYR A 97 -17.47 -20.96 -18.08
CA TYR A 97 -16.94 -19.77 -18.73
C TYR A 97 -15.56 -19.49 -18.14
N PRO A 98 -14.54 -19.28 -18.98
CA PRO A 98 -13.21 -18.92 -18.49
C PRO A 98 -13.30 -17.66 -17.64
N ALA A 99 -12.90 -17.78 -16.39
CA ALA A 99 -12.84 -16.69 -15.45
C ALA A 99 -11.52 -15.93 -15.61
N VAL A 100 -11.49 -14.71 -15.07
CA VAL A 100 -10.24 -13.93 -14.95
C VAL A 100 -9.17 -14.73 -14.20
N PHE A 101 -9.58 -15.56 -13.24
CA PHE A 101 -8.67 -16.44 -12.51
C PHE A 101 -7.95 -17.47 -13.40
N ASP A 102 -8.63 -18.01 -14.42
CA ASP A 102 -8.03 -18.98 -15.35
C ASP A 102 -6.97 -18.30 -16.22
N VAL A 103 -7.27 -17.09 -16.72
CA VAL A 103 -6.32 -16.25 -17.45
C VAL A 103 -5.10 -15.91 -16.61
N LEU A 104 -5.29 -15.53 -15.35
CA LEU A 104 -4.19 -15.21 -14.44
C LEU A 104 -3.34 -16.44 -14.09
N SER A 105 -3.97 -17.61 -13.97
CA SER A 105 -3.27 -18.88 -13.71
C SER A 105 -2.39 -19.28 -14.90
N VAL A 106 -2.89 -19.13 -16.13
CA VAL A 106 -2.11 -19.37 -17.35
C VAL A 106 -1.02 -18.32 -17.53
N ALA A 107 -1.30 -17.04 -17.24
CA ALA A 107 -0.29 -15.98 -17.28
C ALA A 107 0.87 -16.29 -16.32
N LYS A 108 0.57 -16.71 -15.08
CA LYS A 108 1.57 -17.12 -14.11
C LYS A 108 2.38 -18.35 -14.56
N TRP A 109 1.75 -19.28 -15.27
CA TRP A 109 2.45 -20.42 -15.86
C TRP A 109 3.41 -19.99 -16.99
N LEU A 110 2.98 -19.07 -17.85
CA LEU A 110 3.78 -18.51 -18.95
C LEU A 110 4.92 -17.61 -18.46
N GLU A 111 4.76 -16.91 -17.33
CA GLU A 111 5.83 -16.13 -16.68
C GLU A 111 7.02 -17.03 -16.25
N GLY A 112 6.83 -18.36 -16.24
CA GLY A 112 7.87 -19.33 -15.93
C GLY A 112 7.91 -19.66 -14.45
N SER A 113 7.87 -20.96 -14.15
CA SER A 113 8.17 -21.47 -12.81
C SER A 113 9.67 -21.27 -12.56
N GLU A 114 10.03 -20.26 -11.75
CA GLU A 114 11.30 -20.29 -11.01
C GLU A 114 11.25 -21.36 -9.90
#